data_AF-A0AAD7AGC3-F1
#
_entry.id   AF-A0AAD7AGC3-F1
#
_cell.length_a   1.000
_cell.length_b   1.000
_cell.length_c   1.000
_cell.angle_alpha   90.00
_cell.angle_beta   90.00
_cell.angle_gamma   90.00
#
_symmetry.space_group_name_H-M   'P 1'
#
loop_
_entity.id
_entity.type
_entity.pdbx_description
1 polymer ?
#
loop_
_entity_poly.entity_id
_entity_poly.type
_entity_poly.pdbx_seq_one_letter_code
_entity_poly.pdbx_strand_id
1 'polypeptide(L)'
;MVKCLRKYGLVFETVHPSNELQRAMPLWHHPGENPQKRQQNNGKKAKCLRRNHAALTIGDGVDIARRLADPLHYKFASCVCDACERDRETRGCENPHACAVAASSRLGQILPKWIPSLGESENQATITTTTDERANT
;
A
#
# COMPACT_ATOMS: atom_id res chain seq x y z
N MET A 1 14.46 5.00 -5.21
CA MET A 1 13.88 4.30 -6.37
C MET A 1 13.10 5.26 -7.30
N VAL A 2 11.97 5.85 -6.90
CA VAL A 2 11.15 6.73 -7.78
C VAL A 2 11.90 7.97 -8.32
N LYS A 3 12.76 8.59 -7.51
CA LYS A 3 13.59 9.73 -7.96
C LYS A 3 14.56 9.34 -9.09
N CYS A 4 15.11 8.13 -9.07
CA CYS A 4 15.99 7.66 -10.14
C CYS A 4 15.18 7.41 -11.43
N LEU A 5 14.03 6.75 -11.33
CA LEU A 5 13.16 6.53 -12.48
C LEU A 5 12.82 7.85 -13.20
N ARG A 6 12.40 8.87 -12.43
CA ARG A 6 12.15 10.21 -12.96
C ARG A 6 13.39 10.87 -13.57
N LYS A 7 14.55 10.76 -12.91
CA LYS A 7 15.82 11.34 -13.39
C LYS A 7 16.24 10.78 -14.75
N TYR A 8 15.99 9.50 -14.98
CA TYR A 8 16.41 8.79 -16.18
C TYR A 8 15.27 8.51 -17.18
N GLY A 9 14.08 9.08 -16.96
CA GLY A 9 12.92 8.88 -17.86
C GLY A 9 12.42 7.43 -17.93
N LEU A 10 12.74 6.61 -16.93
CA LEU A 10 12.38 5.19 -16.90
C LEU A 10 10.97 5.01 -16.34
N VAL A 11 10.17 4.17 -17.01
CA VAL A 11 8.85 3.76 -16.54
C VAL A 11 8.95 2.35 -15.96
N PHE A 12 8.37 2.16 -14.78
CA PHE A 12 8.30 0.83 -14.17
C PHE A 12 7.07 0.11 -14.75
N GLU A 13 7.28 -0.61 -15.84
CA GLU A 13 6.26 -1.38 -16.53
C GLU A 13 6.28 -2.83 -16.04
N THR A 14 5.28 -3.19 -15.23
CA THR A 14 5.03 -4.58 -14.84
C THR A 14 3.62 -4.94 -15.26
N VAL A 15 3.45 -6.03 -16.01
CA VAL A 15 2.12 -6.46 -16.48
C VAL A 15 1.28 -6.97 -15.30
N HIS A 16 1.87 -7.82 -14.45
CA HIS A 16 1.25 -8.36 -13.25
C HIS A 16 2.25 -8.34 -12.07
N PRO A 17 2.32 -7.25 -11.28
CA PRO A 17 3.21 -7.22 -10.12
C PRO A 17 2.71 -8.18 -9.04
N SER A 18 3.62 -8.92 -8.41
CA SER A 18 3.27 -9.81 -7.29
C SER A 18 2.75 -9.03 -6.08
N ASN A 19 1.95 -9.67 -5.22
CA ASN A 19 1.47 -9.07 -3.98
C ASN A 19 2.62 -8.60 -3.07
N GLU A 20 3.71 -9.36 -2.99
CA GLU A 20 4.90 -8.97 -2.23
C GLU A 20 5.50 -7.67 -2.77
N LEU A 21 5.68 -7.60 -4.10
CA LEU A 21 6.18 -6.39 -4.75
C LEU A 21 5.24 -5.21 -4.51
N GLN A 22 3.94 -5.39 -4.75
CA GLN A 22 2.94 -4.34 -4.51
C GLN A 22 2.98 -3.85 -3.06
N ARG A 23 3.05 -4.74 -2.07
CA ARG A 23 3.15 -4.36 -0.65
C ARG A 23 4.43 -3.61 -0.33
N ALA A 24 5.56 -3.96 -0.94
CA ALA A 24 6.85 -3.30 -0.73
C ALA A 24 6.96 -1.92 -1.42
N MET A 25 6.07 -1.60 -2.36
CA MET A 25 6.09 -0.32 -3.06
C MET A 25 5.78 0.87 -2.13
N PRO A 26 6.34 2.06 -2.40
CA PRO A 26 6.20 3.21 -1.52
C PRO A 26 4.77 3.78 -1.54
N LEU A 27 4.13 3.94 -0.39
CA LEU A 27 2.78 4.52 -0.30
C LEU A 27 2.73 5.98 -0.76
N TRP A 28 3.84 6.70 -0.68
CA TRP A 28 3.91 8.14 -0.97
C TRP A 28 4.75 8.42 -2.20
N HIS A 29 4.31 9.40 -3.01
CA HIS A 29 4.97 9.72 -4.27
C HIS A 29 5.17 8.47 -5.14
N HIS A 30 4.12 7.65 -5.20
CA HIS A 30 4.14 6.33 -5.82
C HIS A 30 4.23 6.49 -7.36
N PRO A 31 4.98 5.64 -8.08
CA PRO A 31 5.11 5.78 -9.54
C PRO A 31 3.78 5.58 -10.29
N GLY A 32 2.87 4.79 -9.73
CA GLY A 32 1.51 4.60 -10.22
C GLY A 32 0.48 5.55 -9.61
N GLU A 33 0.82 6.80 -9.32
CA GLU A 33 -0.20 7.80 -8.98
C GLU A 33 -1.23 7.93 -10.10
N ASN A 34 -2.50 8.06 -9.74
CA ASN A 34 -3.52 8.49 -10.68
C ASN A 34 -3.36 10.00 -10.96
N PRO A 35 -3.01 10.41 -12.19
CA PRO A 35 -2.78 11.81 -12.52
C PRO A 35 -4.06 12.67 -12.47
N GLN A 36 -5.24 12.05 -12.53
CA GLN A 36 -6.52 12.75 -12.45
C GLN A 36 -6.93 13.11 -11.02
N LYS A 37 -6.25 12.55 -10.00
CA LYS A 37 -6.60 12.77 -8.59
C LYS A 37 -5.60 13.71 -7.92
N ARG A 38 -6.12 14.68 -7.17
CA ARG A 38 -5.30 15.56 -6.33
C ARG A 38 -4.60 14.77 -5.23
N GLN A 39 -3.29 14.86 -5.21
CA GLN A 39 -2.42 14.19 -4.23
C GLN A 39 -2.66 14.71 -2.81
N GLN A 40 -2.95 13.81 -1.86
CA GLN A 40 -3.24 14.16 -0.46
C GLN A 40 -2.04 13.96 0.49
N ASN A 41 -0.83 14.22 0.02
CA ASN A 41 0.40 13.87 0.76
C ASN A 41 0.70 14.80 1.95
N ASN A 42 0.14 16.01 1.99
CA ASN A 42 0.53 17.06 2.95
C ASN A 42 -0.48 17.34 4.07
N GLY A 43 -1.63 16.63 4.09
CA GLY A 43 -2.66 16.81 5.11
C GLY A 43 -2.20 16.40 6.51
N LYS A 44 -2.90 16.86 7.55
CA LYS A 44 -2.62 16.49 8.96
C LYS A 44 -2.54 14.99 9.15
N LYS A 45 -3.50 14.24 8.59
CA LYS A 45 -3.53 12.77 8.67
C LYS A 45 -2.44 12.09 7.86
N ALA A 46 -2.06 12.63 6.69
CA ALA A 46 -0.90 12.14 5.94
C ALA A 46 0.42 12.33 6.69
N LYS A 47 0.56 13.42 7.47
CA LYS A 47 1.71 13.63 8.37
C LYS A 47 1.69 12.64 9.53
N CYS A 48 0.53 12.42 10.15
CA CYS A 48 0.35 11.44 11.23
C CYS A 48 0.66 10.02 10.76
N LEU A 49 0.16 9.61 9.60
CA LEU A 49 0.45 8.31 9.01
C LEU A 49 1.95 8.08 8.82
N ARG A 50 2.69 9.09 8.35
CA ARG A 50 4.15 8.97 8.14
C ARG A 50 4.95 9.01 9.44
N ARG A 51 4.57 9.86 10.39
CA ARG A 51 5.37 10.13 11.60
C ARG A 51 5.03 9.19 12.75
N ASN A 52 3.74 8.97 12.98
CA ASN A 52 3.26 8.23 14.14
C ASN A 52 3.01 6.77 13.75
N HIS A 53 2.36 6.52 12.60
CA HIS A 53 2.09 5.15 12.16
C HIS A 53 3.22 4.50 11.36
N ALA A 54 4.27 5.27 11.01
CA ALA A 54 5.37 4.84 10.16
C ALA A 54 4.91 4.18 8.84
N ALA A 55 3.77 4.62 8.29
CA ALA A 55 3.24 4.09 7.05
C ALA A 55 4.10 4.58 5.88
N LEU A 56 4.97 3.74 5.35
CA LEU A 56 5.89 4.08 4.25
C LEU A 56 5.59 3.30 2.98
N THR A 57 5.00 2.11 3.12
CA THR A 57 4.73 1.17 2.04
C THR A 57 3.23 0.97 1.82
N ILE A 58 2.86 0.46 0.65
CA ILE A 58 1.47 0.09 0.35
C ILE A 58 0.98 -0.95 1.37
N GLY A 59 1.83 -1.90 1.76
CA GLY A 59 1.55 -2.86 2.82
C GLY A 59 1.11 -2.19 4.11
N ASP A 60 1.88 -1.20 4.59
CA ASP A 60 1.52 -0.46 5.81
C ASP A 60 0.16 0.25 5.66
N GLY A 61 -0.08 0.87 4.50
CA GLY A 61 -1.34 1.54 4.20
C GLY A 61 -2.53 0.58 4.22
N VAL A 62 -2.38 -0.60 3.60
CA VAL A 62 -3.41 -1.64 3.54
C VAL A 62 -3.70 -2.18 4.93
N ASP A 63 -2.68 -2.47 5.73
CA ASP A 63 -2.85 -3.02 7.06
C ASP A 63 -3.54 -2.02 8.00
N ILE A 64 -3.20 -0.73 7.89
CA ILE A 64 -3.91 0.33 8.62
C ILE A 64 -5.36 0.45 8.16
N ALA A 65 -5.63 0.41 6.84
CA ALA A 65 -6.97 0.55 6.28
C ALA A 65 -7.86 -0.68 6.55
N ARG A 66 -7.28 -1.87 6.72
CA ARG A 66 -8.01 -3.13 6.95
C ARG A 66 -8.99 -3.06 8.11
N ARG A 67 -8.65 -2.33 9.18
CA ARG A 67 -9.52 -2.15 10.35
C ARG A 67 -10.87 -1.51 10.02
N LEU A 68 -11.00 -0.81 8.89
CA LEU A 68 -12.27 -0.23 8.48
C LEU A 68 -13.34 -1.29 8.16
N ALA A 69 -12.91 -2.52 7.88
CA ALA A 69 -13.77 -3.68 7.66
C ALA A 69 -13.92 -4.57 8.91
N ASP A 70 -13.23 -4.24 10.02
CA ASP A 70 -13.33 -5.00 11.26
C ASP A 70 -14.69 -4.75 11.93
N PRO A 71 -15.48 -5.79 12.23
CA PRO A 71 -16.77 -5.65 12.93
C PRO A 71 -16.68 -4.96 14.29
N LEU A 72 -15.53 -5.04 14.96
CA LEU A 72 -15.29 -4.44 16.27
C LEU A 72 -14.85 -2.97 16.17
N HIS A 73 -14.59 -2.47 14.96
CA HIS A 73 -14.14 -1.11 14.74
C HIS A 73 -15.31 -0.15 14.52
N TYR A 74 -15.35 0.90 15.33
CA TYR A 74 -16.34 1.95 15.22
C TYR A 74 -15.81 3.22 14.56
N LYS A 75 -16.71 3.98 13.92
CA LYS A 75 -16.39 5.17 13.11
C LYS A 75 -16.21 6.46 13.93
N PHE A 76 -15.46 6.39 15.04
CA PHE A 76 -15.18 7.55 15.89
C PHE A 76 -13.76 7.52 16.49
N ALA A 77 -13.29 8.66 17.00
CA ALA A 77 -11.91 8.86 17.44
C ALA A 77 -11.50 7.98 18.64
N SER A 78 -12.43 7.75 19.55
CA SER A 78 -12.27 6.94 20.78
C SER A 78 -12.66 5.48 20.61
N CYS A 79 -12.65 4.93 19.38
CA CYS A 79 -12.92 3.51 19.14
C CYS A 79 -12.04 2.62 20.04
N VAL A 80 -12.64 1.67 20.75
CA VAL A 80 -11.99 0.81 21.77
C VAL A 80 -11.46 -0.51 21.20
N CYS A 81 -11.39 -0.66 19.87
CA CYS A 81 -10.73 -1.83 19.32
C CYS A 81 -9.21 -1.78 19.56
N ASP A 82 -8.59 -2.95 19.72
CA ASP A 82 -7.16 -3.12 20.04
C ASP A 82 -6.24 -2.27 19.15
N ALA A 83 -6.55 -2.20 17.85
CA ALA A 83 -5.76 -1.43 16.89
C ALA A 83 -5.85 0.09 17.15
N CYS A 84 -7.01 0.60 17.53
CA CYS A 84 -7.19 2.02 17.83
C CYS A 84 -6.64 2.39 19.21
N GLU A 85 -6.79 1.53 20.21
CA GLU A 85 -6.17 1.72 21.52
C GLU A 85 -4.65 1.74 21.42
N ARG A 86 -4.07 0.74 20.77
CA ARG A 86 -2.62 0.69 20.51
C ARG A 86 -2.11 1.93 19.80
N ASP A 87 -2.81 2.40 18.77
CA ASP A 87 -2.39 3.61 18.04
C ASP A 87 -2.44 4.87 18.91
N ARG A 88 -3.41 4.99 19.83
CA ARG A 88 -3.48 6.10 20.77
C ARG A 88 -2.34 6.03 21.79
N GLU A 89 -2.17 4.87 22.43
CA GLU A 89 -1.26 4.69 23.56
C GLU A 89 0.21 4.62 23.14
N THR A 90 0.51 3.87 22.09
CA THR A 90 1.90 3.58 21.69
C THR A 90 2.43 4.52 20.61
N ARG A 91 1.53 5.10 19.80
CA ARG A 91 1.90 5.94 18.65
C ARG A 91 1.51 7.41 18.81
N GLY A 92 0.82 7.78 19.89
CA GLY A 92 0.34 9.14 20.12
C GLY A 92 -0.63 9.63 19.03
N CYS A 93 -1.41 8.74 18.41
CA CYS A 93 -2.38 9.12 17.40
C CYS A 93 -3.70 9.55 18.04
N GLU A 94 -4.07 10.82 17.92
CA GLU A 94 -5.30 11.36 18.54
C GLU A 94 -6.60 10.80 17.96
N ASN A 95 -6.60 10.38 16.68
CA ASN A 95 -7.80 9.85 16.03
C ASN A 95 -7.38 8.81 14.97
N PRO A 96 -7.24 7.54 15.41
CA PRO A 96 -6.85 6.43 14.55
C PRO A 96 -7.85 6.13 13.44
N HIS A 97 -9.16 6.31 13.70
CA HIS A 97 -10.20 6.13 12.68
C HIS A 97 -9.95 7.04 11.46
N ALA A 98 -9.72 8.33 11.70
CA ALA A 98 -9.42 9.28 10.63
C ALA A 98 -8.09 8.98 9.92
N CYS A 99 -7.11 8.38 10.59
CA CYS A 99 -5.89 7.90 9.95
C CYS A 99 -6.17 6.70 9.03
N ALA A 100 -7.02 5.76 9.45
CA ALA A 100 -7.42 4.62 8.63
C ALA A 100 -8.20 5.06 7.38
N VAL A 101 -9.12 6.02 7.53
CA VAL A 101 -9.84 6.62 6.39
C VAL A 101 -8.87 7.32 5.44
N ALA A 102 -7.90 8.08 5.97
CA ALA A 102 -6.89 8.74 5.16
C ALA A 102 -5.97 7.74 4.44
N ALA A 103 -5.62 6.61 5.07
CA ALA A 103 -4.85 5.54 4.44
C ALA A 103 -5.63 4.89 3.29
N SER A 104 -6.90 4.55 3.51
CA SER A 104 -7.80 4.03 2.46
C SER A 104 -7.97 5.01 1.30
N SER A 105 -8.21 6.29 1.60
CA SER A 105 -8.30 7.33 0.58
C SER A 105 -7.02 7.46 -0.23
N ARG A 106 -5.86 7.39 0.45
CA ARG A 106 -4.54 7.45 -0.18
C ARG A 106 -4.29 6.28 -1.12
N LEU A 107 -4.62 5.05 -0.71
CA LEU A 107 -4.56 3.86 -1.56
C LEU A 107 -5.44 4.03 -2.81
N GLY A 108 -6.63 4.63 -2.65
CA GLY A 108 -7.53 4.94 -3.77
C GLY A 108 -7.00 6.00 -4.75
N GLN A 109 -5.87 6.65 -4.48
CA GLN A 109 -5.18 7.56 -5.40
C GLN A 109 -4.13 6.85 -6.26
N ILE A 110 -3.79 5.61 -5.93
CA ILE A 110 -2.85 4.78 -6.68
C ILE A 110 -3.64 3.93 -7.66
N LEU A 111 -3.09 3.67 -8.85
CA LEU A 111 -3.73 2.83 -9.85
C LEU A 111 -3.96 1.41 -9.30
N PRO A 112 -5.12 0.78 -9.55
CA PRO A 112 -5.49 -0.51 -8.97
C PRO A 112 -4.46 -1.63 -9.18
N LYS A 113 -3.72 -1.62 -10.30
CA LYS A 113 -2.67 -2.62 -10.58
C LYS A 113 -1.54 -2.68 -9.54
N TRP A 114 -1.39 -1.64 -8.72
CA TRP A 114 -0.39 -1.56 -7.66
C TRP A 114 -0.95 -1.83 -6.26
N ILE A 115 -2.25 -2.06 -6.14
CA ILE A 115 -2.90 -2.37 -4.87
C ILE A 115 -2.98 -3.90 -4.76
N PRO A 116 -2.51 -4.49 -3.65
CA PRO A 116 -2.56 -5.93 -3.48
C PRO A 116 -3.98 -6.47 -3.46
N SER A 117 -4.21 -7.54 -4.22
CA SER A 117 -5.45 -8.29 -4.23
C SER A 117 -5.59 -8.98 -2.86
N LEU A 118 -6.71 -8.75 -2.17
CA LEU A 118 -7.10 -9.53 -0.99
C LEU A 118 -7.49 -10.95 -1.46
N GLY A 119 -6.52 -11.84 -1.68
CA GLY A 119 -6.81 -13.24 -2.02
C GLY A 119 -5.76 -14.01 -2.82
N GLU A 120 -4.73 -13.38 -3.37
CA GLU A 120 -3.71 -14.10 -4.14
C GLU A 120 -2.53 -14.47 -3.23
N SER A 121 -2.69 -15.57 -2.51
CA SER A 121 -1.56 -16.31 -1.94
C SER A 121 -0.57 -16.67 -3.06
N GLU A 122 0.70 -16.50 -2.76
CA GLU A 122 1.90 -16.80 -3.55
C GLU A 122 1.73 -17.94 -4.57
N ASN A 123 1.40 -17.61 -5.83
CA ASN A 123 1.77 -18.47 -6.94
C ASN A 123 3.13 -18.02 -7.42
N GLN A 124 4.16 -18.69 -6.91
CA GLN A 124 5.51 -18.66 -7.45
C GLN A 124 5.39 -19.00 -8.94
N ALA A 125 5.66 -18.03 -9.81
CA ALA A 125 5.82 -18.29 -11.22
C ALA A 125 7.09 -19.14 -11.40
N THR A 126 6.94 -20.46 -11.37
CA THR A 126 7.96 -21.38 -11.84
C THR A 126 8.17 -21.07 -13.31
N ILE A 127 9.27 -20.40 -13.63
CA ILE A 127 9.75 -20.24 -14.99
C ILE A 127 10.15 -21.65 -15.44
N THR A 128 9.24 -22.37 -16.09
CA THR A 128 9.59 -23.57 -16.84
C THR A 128 10.37 -23.09 -18.05
N THR A 129 11.69 -23.10 -17.95
CA THR A 129 12.55 -23.05 -19.13
C THR A 129 12.27 -24.30 -19.94
N THR A 130 11.44 -24.17 -20.98
CA THR A 130 11.40 -25.13 -22.07
C THR A 130 12.73 -25.01 -22.80
N THR A 131 13.71 -25.83 -22.41
CA THR A 131 14.85 -26.13 -23.27
C THR A 131 14.32 -26.97 -24.43
N ASP A 132 14.24 -26.29 -25.57
CA ASP A 132 14.11 -26.85 -26.90
C ASP A 132 15.33 -27.75 -27.18
N GLU A 133 15.25 -29.04 -26.83
CA GLU A 133 16.21 -30.05 -27.30
C GLU A 133 15.72 -30.63 -28.63
N ARG A 134 16.15 -29.94 -29.70
CA ARG A 134 16.42 -30.59 -30.98
C ARG A 134 17.58 -31.58 -30.80
N ALA A 135 17.29 -32.87 -30.83
CA ALA A 135 18.22 -33.94 -31.22
C ALA A 135 17.41 -34.89 -32.12
N ASN A 136 17.49 -34.84 -33.45
CA ASN A 136 18.58 -35.33 -34.31
C ASN A 136 19.10 -36.71 -33.89
N THR A 137 18.38 -37.77 -34.27
CA THR A 137 18.85 -38.86 -35.16
C THR A 137 17.68 -39.76 -35.53
#